data_AF-A0A0J6S6A8-F1
#
_entry.id   AF-A0A0J6S6A8-F1
#
_cell.length_a   1.000
_cell.length_b   1.000
_cell.length_c   1.000
_cell.angle_alpha   90.00
_cell.angle_beta   90.00
_cell.angle_gamma   90.00
#
_symmetry.space_group_name_H-M   'P 1'
#
loop_
_entity.id
_entity.type
_entity.pdbx_description
1 polymer ?
#
loop_
_entity_poly.entity_id
_entity_poly.type
_entity_poly.pdbx_seq_one_letter_code
_entity_poly.pdbx_strand_id
1 'polypeptide(L)' 'MRSGFGCESCGSPAVRLPADLTDDAMIRCDGCGCTLMAWGAFKRRVEAQEAADVRDPSERHGTRAAARPAR' A
#
# COMPACT_ATOMS: atom_id res chain seq x y z
N MET A 1 -10.24 3.73 1.61
CA MET A 1 -9.25 2.84 0.97
C MET A 1 -9.20 1.53 1.71
N ARG A 2 -9.45 0.39 1.04
CA ARG A 2 -9.60 -0.92 1.70
C ARG A 2 -8.29 -1.57 2.11
N SER A 3 -7.15 -1.12 1.58
CA SER A 3 -5.86 -1.79 1.77
C SER A 3 -5.12 -1.40 3.07
N GLY A 4 -5.50 -0.31 3.75
CA GLY A 4 -4.86 0.11 5.00
C GLY A 4 -3.38 0.56 4.88
N PHE A 5 -2.91 0.90 3.68
CA PHE A 5 -1.57 1.43 3.38
C PHE A 5 -1.54 2.92 3.01
N GLY A 6 -2.71 3.56 2.91
CA GLY A 6 -2.81 4.99 2.57
C GLY A 6 -2.47 5.90 3.74
N CYS A 7 -2.19 7.16 3.44
CA CYS A 7 -1.98 8.17 4.46
C CYS A 7 -3.29 8.53 5.18
N GLU A 8 -3.33 8.40 6.50
CA GLU A 8 -4.52 8.73 7.30
C GLU A 8 -4.75 10.25 7.43
N SER A 9 -3.72 11.05 7.19
CA SER A 9 -3.81 12.50 7.31
C SER A 9 -4.46 13.16 6.09
N CYS A 10 -4.04 12.80 4.87
CA CYS A 10 -4.55 13.41 3.64
C CYS A 10 -5.39 12.46 2.77
N GLY A 11 -5.51 11.19 3.17
CA GLY A 11 -6.24 10.18 2.42
C GLY A 11 -5.56 9.76 1.12
N SER A 12 -4.32 10.18 0.84
CA SER A 12 -3.62 9.77 -0.39
C SER A 12 -3.21 8.29 -0.32
N PRO A 13 -3.39 7.50 -1.40
CA PRO A 13 -2.95 6.13 -1.46
C PRO A 13 -1.47 6.01 -1.85
N ALA A 14 -0.84 7.11 -2.28
CA ALA A 14 0.49 7.10 -2.86
C ALA A 14 1.57 7.26 -1.78
N VAL A 15 2.61 6.42 -1.89
CA VAL A 15 3.78 6.43 -1.03
C VAL A 15 5.03 6.77 -1.84
N ARG A 16 5.92 7.56 -1.24
CA ARG A 16 7.25 7.85 -1.76
C ARG A 16 8.26 6.97 -1.02
N LEU A 17 8.99 6.16 -1.78
CA LEU A 17 10.06 5.33 -1.26
C LEU A 17 11.33 6.16 -1.02
N PRO A 18 12.12 5.82 0.02
CA PRO A 18 13.45 6.38 0.20
C PRO A 18 14.39 5.91 -0.92
N ALA A 19 15.43 6.70 -1.20
CA ALA A 19 16.43 6.35 -2.21
C ALA A 19 17.19 5.07 -1.81
N ASP A 20 17.51 4.95 -0.54
CA ASP A 20 18.14 3.77 0.06
C ASP A 20 17.08 2.95 0.81
N LEU A 21 16.87 1.69 0.39
CA LEU A 21 15.85 0.78 0.94
C LEU A 21 16.37 -0.03 2.13
N THR A 22 16.92 0.65 3.14
CA THR A 22 17.29 0.01 4.42
C THR A 22 16.05 -0.17 5.31
N ASP A 23 16.10 -1.09 6.28
CA ASP A 23 14.91 -1.42 7.10
C ASP A 23 14.39 -0.20 7.89
N ASP A 24 15.31 0.66 8.34
CA ASP A 24 15.02 1.89 9.08
C ASP A 24 14.68 3.09 8.18
N ALA A 25 14.79 2.95 6.86
CA ALA A 25 14.54 4.06 5.93
C ALA A 25 13.06 4.45 5.94
N MET A 26 12.78 5.76 6.02
CA MET A 26 11.41 6.23 6.20
C MET A 26 10.65 6.36 4.87
N ILE A 27 9.48 5.74 4.82
CA ILE A 27 8.48 5.96 3.77
C ILE A 27 7.66 7.19 4.09
N ARG A 28 7.40 8.01 3.07
CA ARG A 28 6.59 9.23 3.20
C ARG A 28 5.35 9.16 2.32
N CYS A 29 4.31 9.90 2.69
CA CYS A 29 3.18 10.12 1.81
C CYS A 29 3.60 10.98 0.62
N ASP A 30 3.26 10.58 -0.61
CA ASP A 30 3.58 11.39 -1.78
C ASP A 30 2.65 12.61 -1.93
N GLY A 31 1.49 12.60 -1.26
CA GLY A 31 0.54 13.72 -1.25
C GLY A 31 0.92 14.84 -0.28
N CYS A 32 1.05 14.52 1.02
CA CYS A 32 1.30 15.54 2.05
C CYS A 32 2.74 15.54 2.60
N GLY A 33 3.58 14.58 2.20
CA GLY A 33 4.97 14.50 2.66
C GLY A 33 5.16 14.03 4.11
N CYS A 34 4.08 13.75 4.85
CA CYS A 34 4.17 13.20 6.19
C CYS A 34 4.84 11.83 6.20
N THR A 35 5.56 11.53 7.27
CA THR A 35 6.16 10.21 7.50
C THR A 35 5.05 9.20 7.81
N LEU A 36 5.10 8.04 7.14
CA LEU A 36 4.12 6.96 7.35
C LEU A 36 4.69 5.89 8.28
N MET A 37 5.79 5.25 7.88
CA MET A 37 6.48 4.21 8.66
C MET A 37 7.87 3.93 8.07
N ALA A 38 8.66 3.12 8.77
CA ALA A 38 9.92 2.58 8.25
C ALA A 38 9.67 1.52 7.16
N TRP A 39 10.60 1.39 6.22
CA TRP A 39 10.55 0.43 5.12
C TRP A 39 10.42 -1.02 5.60
N GLY A 40 11.10 -1.38 6.68
CA GLY A 40 10.98 -2.67 7.33
C GLY A 40 9.58 -3.00 7.81
N ALA A 41 8.93 -2.02 8.46
CA ALA A 41 7.56 -2.17 8.92
C ALA A 41 6.58 -2.32 7.74
N PHE A 42 6.84 -1.61 6.63
CA PHE A 42 6.04 -1.73 5.42
C PHE A 42 6.13 -3.13 4.81
N LYS A 43 7.33 -3.67 4.62
CA LYS A 43 7.53 -5.05 4.12
C LYS A 43 6.77 -6.07 4.97
N ARG A 44 6.96 -6.04 6.29
CA ARG A 44 6.27 -6.96 7.22
C ARG A 44 4.76 -6.86 7.13
N ARG A 45 4.21 -5.66 6.90
CA ARG A 45 2.77 -5.44 6.76
C ARG A 45 2.24 -5.99 5.43
N VAL A 46 2.99 -5.85 4.33
CA VAL A 46 2.66 -6.49 3.05
C VAL A 46 2.67 -8.00 3.20
N GLU A 47 3.73 -8.58 3.77
CA GLU A 47 3.85 -10.02 4.03
C GLU A 47 2.69 -10.54 4.89
N ALA A 48 2.30 -9.81 5.93
CA ALA A 48 1.16 -10.17 6.78
C ALA A 48 -0.17 -10.13 6.02
N GLN A 49 -0.35 -9.19 5.11
CA GLN A 49 -1.56 -9.08 4.28
C GLN A 49 -1.63 -10.22 3.25
N GLU A 50 -0.52 -10.54 2.59
CA GLU A 50 -0.43 -11.68 1.67
C GLU A 50 -0.72 -13.00 2.40
N ALA A 51 -0.15 -13.18 3.60
CA ALA A 51 -0.41 -14.35 4.42
C ALA A 51 -1.89 -14.43 4.88
N ALA A 52 -2.56 -13.30 5.06
CA ALA A 52 -3.99 -13.25 5.37
C ALA A 52 -4.85 -13.57 4.14
N ASP A 53 -4.50 -13.04 2.97
CA ASP A 53 -5.18 -13.31 1.68
C ASP A 53 -5.11 -14.78 1.30
N VAL A 54 -3.94 -15.42 1.48
CA VAL A 54 -3.75 -16.86 1.23
C VAL A 54 -4.67 -17.74 2.10
N ARG A 55 -5.04 -17.27 3.30
CA ARG A 55 -5.94 -17.99 4.20
C ARG A 55 -7.41 -17.81 3.85
N ASP A 56 -7.75 -16.83 3.01
CA ASP A 56 -9.10 -16.61 2.48
C ASP A 56 -9.19 -16.94 0.98
N PRO A 57 -9.63 -18.15 0.59
CA PRO A 57 -9.80 -18.50 -0.81
C PRO A 57 -11.00 -17.80 -1.49
N SER A 58 -11.80 -17.00 -0.78
CA SER A 58 -13.10 -16.51 -1.25
C SER A 58 -13.02 -15.17 -1.99
N GLU A 59 -11.96 -14.39 -1.82
CA GLU A 59 -11.81 -13.07 -2.45
C GLU A 59 -10.67 -13.04 -3.48
N ARG A 60 -10.77 -13.85 -4.55
CA ARG A 60 -10.01 -13.62 -5.79
C ARG A 60 -10.49 -12.35 -6.49
N HIS A 61 -10.33 -11.19 -5.86
CA HIS A 61 -10.71 -9.90 -6.42
C HIS A 61 -9.61 -9.45 -7.37
N GLY A 62 -9.76 -9.92 -8.61
CA GLY A 62 -8.96 -9.48 -9.74
C GLY A 62 -8.96 -7.96 -9.83
N THR A 63 -7.78 -7.41 -10.09
CA THR A 63 -7.63 -6.05 -10.60
C THR A 63 -8.24 -6.00 -12.01
N ARG A 64 -9.57 -5.98 -12.10
CA ARG A 64 -10.26 -5.62 -13.33
C ARG A 64 -10.27 -4.09 -13.37
N ALA A 65 -9.20 -3.53 -13.93
CA ALA A 65 -9.23 -2.18 -14.47
C ALA A 65 -10.38 -2.14 -15.50
N ALA A 66 -11.54 -1.65 -15.07
CA ALA A 66 -12.68 -1.45 -15.93
C ALA A 66 -12.36 -0.32 -16.91
N ALA A 67 -11.76 -0.68 -18.05
CA ALA A 67 -11.77 0.17 -19.23
C ALA A 67 -13.24 0.39 -19.63
N ARG A 68 -13.68 1.64 -19.59
CA ARG A 68 -15.02 2.10 -19.99
C ARG A 68 -15.28 1.71 -21.46
N PRO A 69 -16.43 1.10 -21.82
CA PRO A 69 -16.82 1.07 -23.22
C PRO A 69 -17.33 2.46 -23.62
N ALA A 70 -16.72 3.01 -24.67
CA ALA A 70 -17.26 4.15 -25.39
C ALA A 70 -18.34 3.64 -26.35
N ARG A 71 -19.56 4.18 -26.24
CA ARG A 71 -20.49 4.34 -27.36
C ARG A 71 -21.51 5.42 -27.06
#